data_AF-A0A1H9F8C0-F1
#
_entry.id   AF-A0A1H9F8C0-F1
#
_cell.length_a   1.000
_cell.length_b   1.000
_cell.length_c   1.000
_cell.angle_alpha   90.00
_cell.angle_beta   90.00
_cell.angle_gamma   90.00
#
_symmetry.space_group_name_H-M   'P 1'
#
loop_
_entity.id
_entity.type
_entity.pdbx_description
1 polymer ?
#
loop_
_entity_poly.entity_id
_entity_poly.type
_entity_poly.pdbx_seq_one_letter_code
_entity_poly.pdbx_strand_id
1 'polypeptide(L)'
;TRMQLIRTLVTWRPDLGGYRNISTAYKIALKSLARRYLELHDEIADRDVMISAIVDELAPDLIAGKAIGYESAAQLLITAGDNPDRLKSEASFAALCGVNPIPASSGKVNRHRLNRGGDRAANSALHIIAIGRLRIDARTKEYVDKRLTQGHTKLEALRCLKRYIAREVYYILKKRNNLINSIQIAA
;
A
#
# COMPACT_ATOMS: atom_id res chain seq x y z
N THR A 1 25.76 -3.44 5.24
CA THR A 1 24.35 -3.35 4.77
C THR A 1 24.30 -3.43 3.25
N ARG A 2 23.14 -3.75 2.63
CA ARG A 2 22.99 -3.81 1.17
C ARG A 2 23.50 -2.55 0.46
N MET A 3 23.20 -1.37 1.02
CA MET A 3 23.61 -0.08 0.46
C MET A 3 25.13 0.10 0.43
N GLN A 4 25.86 -0.40 1.43
CA GLN A 4 27.33 -0.36 1.43
C GLN A 4 27.91 -1.15 0.25
N LEU A 5 27.36 -2.35 -0.02
CA LEU A 5 27.81 -3.16 -1.16
C LEU A 5 27.57 -2.46 -2.49
N ILE A 6 26.39 -1.86 -2.68
CA ILE A 6 26.07 -1.09 -3.90
C ILE A 6 27.04 0.08 -4.07
N ARG A 7 27.28 0.87 -3.01
CA ARG A 7 28.24 1.97 -3.06
C ARG A 7 29.64 1.49 -3.41
N THR A 8 30.10 0.36 -2.87
CA THR A 8 31.38 -0.25 -3.25
C THR A 8 31.44 -0.58 -4.75
N LEU A 9 30.39 -1.19 -5.31
CA LEU A 9 30.35 -1.50 -6.75
C LEU A 9 30.42 -0.25 -7.63
N VAL A 10 29.81 0.85 -7.21
CA VAL A 10 29.88 2.14 -7.94
C VAL A 10 31.29 2.69 -7.99
N THR A 11 32.10 2.48 -6.93
CA THR A 11 33.49 2.95 -6.88
C THR A 11 34.47 2.13 -7.72
N TRP A 12 34.07 0.96 -8.23
CA TRP A 12 34.93 0.13 -9.07
C TRP A 12 35.41 0.88 -10.31
N ARG A 13 36.63 0.58 -10.76
CA ARG A 13 37.22 1.15 -11.99
C ARG A 13 37.66 0.01 -12.91
N PRO A 14 36.70 -0.77 -13.46
CA PRO A 14 37.05 -1.81 -14.41
C PRO A 14 37.59 -1.19 -15.71
N ASP A 15 38.56 -1.84 -16.31
CA ASP A 15 38.98 -1.52 -17.67
C ASP A 15 37.84 -1.83 -18.66
N LEU A 16 37.35 -0.82 -19.35
CA LEU A 16 36.26 -0.96 -20.31
C LEU A 16 36.69 -1.69 -21.59
N GLY A 17 37.99 -1.69 -21.92
CA GLY A 17 38.55 -2.42 -23.06
C GLY A 17 38.63 -3.93 -22.83
N GLY A 18 38.73 -4.36 -21.56
CA GLY A 18 38.80 -5.76 -21.15
C GLY A 18 37.47 -6.53 -21.17
N TYR A 19 36.44 -6.06 -21.86
CA TYR A 19 35.09 -6.64 -21.84
C TYR A 19 35.00 -8.10 -22.34
N ARG A 20 36.02 -8.60 -23.05
CA ARG A 20 36.12 -10.01 -23.45
C ARG A 20 36.58 -10.94 -22.31
N ASN A 21 37.17 -10.40 -21.26
CA ASN A 21 37.47 -11.15 -20.04
C ASN A 21 36.21 -11.20 -19.15
N ILE A 22 35.78 -12.41 -18.79
CA ILE A 22 34.55 -12.65 -18.02
C ILE A 22 34.53 -11.86 -16.71
N SER A 23 35.63 -11.85 -15.94
CA SER A 23 35.71 -11.13 -14.67
C SER A 23 35.55 -9.62 -14.86
N THR A 24 36.22 -9.06 -15.87
CA THR A 24 36.12 -7.63 -16.20
C THR A 24 34.72 -7.28 -16.69
N ALA A 25 34.11 -8.10 -17.55
CA ALA A 25 32.74 -7.91 -18.03
C ALA A 25 31.73 -7.85 -16.87
N TYR A 26 31.84 -8.75 -15.88
CA TYR A 26 31.01 -8.71 -14.68
C TYR A 26 31.20 -7.41 -13.88
N LYS A 27 32.45 -6.95 -13.70
CA LYS A 27 32.73 -5.70 -13.00
C LYS A 27 32.11 -4.48 -13.70
N ILE A 28 32.16 -4.44 -15.04
CA ILE A 28 31.51 -3.40 -15.85
C ILE A 28 30.00 -3.42 -15.64
N ALA A 29 29.37 -4.60 -15.78
CA ALA A 29 27.92 -4.76 -15.65
C ALA A 29 27.42 -4.42 -14.24
N LEU A 30 28.08 -4.93 -13.21
CA LEU A 30 27.73 -4.69 -11.81
C LEU A 30 27.85 -3.21 -11.44
N LYS A 31 28.91 -2.53 -11.89
CA LYS A 31 29.05 -1.08 -11.69
C LYS A 31 27.91 -0.31 -12.36
N SER A 32 27.57 -0.66 -13.61
CA SER A 32 26.48 -0.02 -14.35
C SER A 32 25.14 -0.15 -13.63
N LEU A 33 24.78 -1.37 -13.20
CA LEU A 33 23.56 -1.63 -12.43
C LEU A 33 23.57 -0.93 -11.07
N ALA A 34 24.71 -0.91 -10.38
CA ALA A 34 24.84 -0.25 -9.09
C ALA A 34 24.64 1.27 -9.19
N ARG A 35 25.15 1.91 -10.26
CA ARG A 35 24.92 3.34 -10.51
C ARG A 35 23.44 3.64 -10.73
N ARG A 36 22.79 2.89 -11.63
CA ARG A 36 21.36 3.07 -11.90
C ARG A 36 20.49 2.80 -10.67
N TYR A 37 20.89 1.84 -9.84
CA TYR A 37 20.21 1.60 -8.57
C TYR A 37 20.30 2.81 -7.64
N LEU A 38 21.48 3.43 -7.47
CA LEU A 38 21.61 4.62 -6.63
C LEU A 38 20.79 5.77 -7.17
N GLU A 39 20.88 6.04 -8.48
CA GLU A 39 20.12 7.11 -9.12
C GLU A 39 18.61 6.94 -8.89
N LEU A 40 18.06 5.74 -9.14
CA LEU A 40 16.64 5.47 -8.90
C LEU A 40 16.27 5.46 -7.41
N HIS A 41 17.17 5.05 -6.53
CA HIS A 41 16.93 5.06 -5.10
C HIS A 41 16.82 6.47 -4.54
N ASP A 42 17.73 7.36 -4.95
CA ASP A 42 17.72 8.77 -4.57
C ASP A 42 16.49 9.46 -5.18
N GLU A 43 16.18 9.15 -6.44
CA GLU A 43 14.96 9.64 -7.09
C GLU A 43 13.70 9.23 -6.31
N ILE A 44 13.54 7.97 -5.92
CA ILE A 44 12.42 7.51 -5.09
C ILE A 44 12.36 8.31 -3.78
N ALA A 45 13.48 8.48 -3.08
CA ALA A 45 13.52 9.21 -1.82
C ALA A 45 13.06 10.67 -1.99
N ASP A 46 13.45 11.34 -3.07
CA ASP A 46 12.99 12.69 -3.38
C ASP A 46 11.48 12.73 -3.64
N ARG A 47 10.92 11.71 -4.32
CA ARG A 47 9.46 11.63 -4.58
C ARG A 47 8.70 11.32 -3.29
N ASP A 48 9.25 10.51 -2.40
CA ASP A 48 8.64 10.20 -1.11
C ASP A 48 8.45 11.47 -0.26
N VAL A 49 9.41 12.40 -0.30
CA VAL A 49 9.28 13.71 0.36
C VAL A 49 8.10 14.48 -0.21
N MET A 50 7.99 14.58 -1.54
CA MET A 50 6.87 15.28 -2.18
C MET A 50 5.51 14.62 -1.87
N ILE A 51 5.44 13.29 -1.91
CA ILE A 51 4.23 12.53 -1.58
C ILE A 51 3.84 12.77 -0.13
N SER A 52 4.79 12.76 0.81
CA SER A 52 4.48 13.00 2.22
C SER A 52 3.85 14.37 2.46
N ALA A 53 4.42 15.42 1.85
CA ALA A 53 3.90 16.78 1.97
C ALA A 53 2.47 16.90 1.44
N ILE A 54 2.18 16.32 0.27
CA ILE A 54 0.84 16.32 -0.33
C ILE A 54 -0.15 15.55 0.55
N VAL A 55 0.23 14.40 1.10
CA VAL A 55 -0.65 13.61 1.95
C VAL A 55 -0.94 14.30 3.29
N ASP A 56 0.06 14.95 3.89
CA ASP A 56 -0.12 15.71 5.13
C ASP A 56 -1.11 16.87 4.94
N GLU A 57 -1.07 17.53 3.78
CA GLU A 57 -2.02 18.58 3.42
C GLU A 57 -3.42 18.01 3.15
N LEU A 58 -3.53 16.98 2.30
CA LEU A 58 -4.82 16.52 1.80
C LEU A 58 -5.57 15.63 2.78
N ALA A 59 -4.89 14.77 3.54
CA ALA A 59 -5.52 13.75 4.38
C ALA A 59 -4.76 13.47 5.70
N PRO A 60 -4.57 14.48 6.57
CA PRO A 60 -3.86 14.30 7.85
C PRO A 60 -4.53 13.28 8.78
N ASP A 61 -5.87 13.21 8.79
CA ASP A 61 -6.61 12.19 9.56
C ASP A 61 -6.34 10.76 9.06
N LEU A 62 -5.97 10.59 7.79
CA LEU A 62 -5.67 9.27 7.21
C LEU A 62 -4.29 8.77 7.66
N ILE A 63 -3.26 9.63 7.62
CA ILE A 63 -1.91 9.25 8.04
C ILE A 63 -1.82 9.04 9.56
N ALA A 64 -2.65 9.73 10.35
CA ALA A 64 -2.80 9.48 11.78
C ALA A 64 -3.37 8.06 12.10
N GLY A 65 -3.93 7.37 11.09
CA GLY A 65 -4.46 6.02 11.23
C GLY A 65 -3.38 4.97 11.55
N LYS A 66 -3.75 3.96 12.34
CA LYS A 66 -2.81 2.91 12.77
C LYS A 66 -2.20 2.18 11.58
N ALA A 67 -0.87 2.18 11.52
CA ALA A 67 -0.04 1.55 10.48
C ALA A 67 -0.37 1.98 9.05
N ILE A 68 -0.93 3.17 8.85
CA ILE A 68 -1.09 3.78 7.54
C ILE A 68 0.17 4.60 7.27
N GLY A 69 0.95 4.20 6.26
CA GLY A 69 2.11 4.94 5.79
C GLY A 69 1.78 5.80 4.56
N TYR A 70 2.66 6.76 4.24
CA TYR A 70 2.45 7.73 3.17
C TYR A 70 2.15 7.11 1.81
N GLU A 71 2.91 6.10 1.37
CA GLU A 71 2.62 5.41 0.10
C GLU A 71 1.24 4.73 0.09
N SER A 72 0.86 4.08 1.20
CA SER A 72 -0.45 3.42 1.30
C SER A 72 -1.58 4.44 1.35
N ALA A 73 -1.40 5.56 2.04
CA ALA A 73 -2.35 6.66 2.07
C ALA A 73 -2.52 7.27 0.67
N ALA A 74 -1.42 7.61 0.00
CA ALA A 74 -1.42 8.15 -1.35
C ALA A 74 -2.12 7.22 -2.34
N GLN A 75 -1.79 5.92 -2.32
CA GLN A 75 -2.46 4.94 -3.18
C GLN A 75 -3.97 4.87 -2.92
N LEU A 76 -4.40 4.89 -1.65
CA LEU A 76 -5.83 4.87 -1.31
C LEU A 76 -6.56 6.14 -1.76
N LEU A 77 -5.89 7.30 -1.69
CA LEU A 77 -6.41 8.57 -2.24
C LEU A 77 -6.55 8.52 -3.76
N ILE A 78 -5.53 8.02 -4.47
CA ILE A 78 -5.57 7.82 -5.93
C ILE A 78 -6.74 6.91 -6.31
N THR A 79 -6.89 5.78 -5.61
CA THR A 79 -7.98 4.84 -5.85
C THR A 79 -9.34 5.47 -5.53
N ALA A 80 -9.44 6.23 -4.44
CA ALA A 80 -10.69 6.92 -4.09
C ALA A 80 -11.08 7.94 -5.18
N GLY A 81 -10.10 8.66 -5.72
CA GLY A 81 -10.28 9.73 -6.70
C GLY A 81 -10.77 11.03 -6.07
N ASP A 82 -10.83 12.07 -6.89
CA ASP A 82 -11.26 13.43 -6.53
C ASP A 82 -12.78 13.62 -6.62
N ASN A 83 -13.51 12.76 -7.33
CA ASN A 83 -14.97 12.83 -7.48
C ASN A 83 -15.70 12.22 -6.26
N PRO A 84 -16.29 13.03 -5.37
CA PRO A 84 -16.94 12.54 -4.15
C PRO A 84 -18.22 11.73 -4.45
N ASP A 85 -18.93 12.06 -5.53
CA ASP A 85 -20.19 11.41 -5.92
C ASP A 85 -19.99 9.99 -6.44
N ARG A 86 -18.75 9.63 -6.81
CA ARG A 86 -18.37 8.28 -7.23
C ARG A 86 -18.42 7.28 -6.06
N LEU A 87 -18.10 7.72 -4.84
CA LEU A 87 -17.98 6.84 -3.67
C LEU A 87 -19.20 6.91 -2.74
N LYS A 88 -20.32 6.36 -3.22
CA LYS A 88 -21.62 6.44 -2.56
C LYS A 88 -21.74 5.64 -1.26
N SER A 89 -20.87 4.65 -1.02
CA SER A 89 -20.90 3.83 0.20
C SER A 89 -19.57 3.16 0.54
N GLU A 90 -19.40 2.74 1.79
CA GLU A 90 -18.24 1.93 2.21
C GLU A 90 -18.11 0.62 1.43
N ALA A 91 -19.23 0.05 0.95
CA ALA A 91 -19.24 -1.17 0.16
C ALA A 91 -18.69 -0.91 -1.25
N SER A 92 -19.03 0.25 -1.85
CA SER A 92 -18.48 0.66 -3.14
C SER A 92 -16.96 0.86 -3.07
N PHE A 93 -16.46 1.49 -2.01
CA PHE A 93 -15.03 1.65 -1.79
C PHE A 93 -14.31 0.31 -1.57
N ALA A 94 -14.91 -0.60 -0.80
CA ALA A 94 -14.39 -1.94 -0.62
C ALA A 94 -14.35 -2.74 -1.93
N ALA A 95 -15.34 -2.55 -2.81
CA ALA A 95 -15.37 -3.16 -4.14
C ALA A 95 -14.26 -2.60 -5.03
N LEU A 96 -14.07 -1.28 -5.01
CA LEU A 96 -13.01 -0.60 -5.74
C LEU A 96 -11.63 -1.07 -5.31
N CYS A 97 -11.40 -1.25 -4.00
CA CYS A 97 -10.14 -1.80 -3.47
C CYS A 97 -10.02 -3.34 -3.61
N GLY A 98 -11.02 -4.02 -4.19
CA GLY A 98 -11.03 -5.48 -4.34
C GLY A 98 -11.04 -6.27 -3.02
N VAL A 99 -11.54 -5.68 -1.94
CA VAL A 99 -11.65 -6.31 -0.60
C VAL A 99 -13.10 -6.61 -0.19
N ASN A 100 -14.07 -6.32 -1.05
CA ASN A 100 -15.44 -6.77 -0.85
C ASN A 100 -15.51 -8.32 -0.91
N PRO A 101 -16.32 -8.93 -0.04
CA PRO A 101 -16.54 -10.37 -0.08
C PRO A 101 -17.29 -10.77 -1.36
N ILE A 102 -16.82 -11.81 -2.06
CA ILE A 102 -17.56 -12.43 -3.17
C ILE A 102 -18.00 -13.83 -2.74
N PRO A 103 -19.31 -14.14 -2.71
CA PRO A 103 -19.79 -15.47 -2.40
C PRO A 103 -19.14 -16.53 -3.31
N ALA A 104 -18.71 -17.63 -2.72
CA ALA A 104 -18.04 -18.73 -3.43
C ALA A 104 -18.67 -20.09 -3.07
N SER A 105 -19.95 -20.08 -2.75
CA SER A 105 -20.68 -21.25 -2.26
C SER A 105 -22.15 -21.19 -2.67
N SER A 106 -22.70 -22.33 -3.10
CA SER A 106 -24.11 -22.51 -3.47
C SER A 106 -24.91 -23.34 -2.47
N GLY A 107 -24.35 -23.66 -1.29
CA GLY A 107 -24.95 -24.55 -0.28
C GLY A 107 -24.74 -24.07 1.17
N LYS A 108 -24.79 -24.99 2.15
CA LYS A 108 -24.75 -24.69 3.61
C LYS A 108 -23.42 -24.08 4.12
N VAL A 109 -22.35 -24.12 3.32
CA VAL A 109 -21.04 -23.57 3.68
C VAL A 109 -20.99 -22.12 3.21
N ASN A 110 -20.75 -21.16 4.10
CA ASN A 110 -20.61 -19.75 3.72
C ASN A 110 -19.12 -19.40 3.53
N ARG A 111 -18.61 -19.51 2.30
CA ARG A 111 -17.23 -19.11 1.96
C ARG A 111 -17.20 -17.98 0.95
N HIS A 112 -16.17 -17.15 1.10
CA HIS A 112 -15.96 -15.98 0.24
C HIS A 112 -14.61 -16.05 -0.47
N ARG A 113 -14.62 -15.82 -1.78
CA ARG A 113 -13.40 -15.73 -2.58
C ARG A 113 -12.91 -14.28 -2.67
N LEU A 114 -11.65 -14.15 -3.07
CA LEU A 114 -11.01 -12.87 -3.36
C LEU A 114 -11.65 -12.19 -4.58
N ASN A 115 -11.93 -10.88 -4.49
CA ASN A 115 -12.23 -10.06 -5.65
C ASN A 115 -10.95 -9.72 -6.43
N ARG A 116 -10.91 -10.13 -7.70
CA ARG A 116 -9.80 -9.85 -8.63
C ARG A 116 -10.02 -8.62 -9.52
N GLY A 117 -11.23 -8.08 -9.56
CA GLY A 117 -11.61 -6.96 -10.44
C GLY A 117 -11.42 -5.57 -9.84
N GLY A 118 -11.02 -5.46 -8.57
CA GLY A 118 -10.68 -4.18 -7.94
C GLY A 118 -9.21 -3.79 -8.13
N ASP A 119 -8.88 -2.55 -7.76
CA ASP A 119 -7.53 -2.00 -7.77
C ASP A 119 -6.58 -2.86 -6.91
N ARG A 120 -5.61 -3.47 -7.57
CA ARG A 120 -4.63 -4.37 -6.95
C ARG A 120 -3.62 -3.62 -6.08
N ALA A 121 -3.31 -2.37 -6.42
CA ALA A 121 -2.40 -1.54 -5.64
C ALA A 121 -3.09 -1.09 -4.34
N ALA A 122 -4.35 -0.66 -4.39
CA ALA A 122 -5.16 -0.41 -3.18
C ALA A 122 -5.30 -1.65 -2.30
N ASN A 123 -5.53 -2.80 -2.92
CA ASN A 123 -5.58 -4.08 -2.21
C ASN A 123 -4.26 -4.39 -1.49
N SER A 124 -3.12 -4.07 -2.13
CA SER A 124 -1.79 -4.22 -1.55
C SER A 124 -1.58 -3.25 -0.40
N ALA A 125 -1.93 -1.96 -0.55
CA ALA A 125 -1.87 -0.96 0.51
C ALA A 125 -2.66 -1.41 1.76
N LEU A 126 -3.90 -1.86 1.59
CA LEU A 126 -4.70 -2.42 2.69
C LEU A 126 -4.07 -3.67 3.32
N HIS A 127 -3.34 -4.48 2.54
CA HIS A 127 -2.62 -5.62 3.08
C HIS A 127 -1.42 -5.18 3.94
N ILE A 128 -0.61 -4.23 3.47
CA ILE A 128 0.52 -3.68 4.22
C ILE A 128 0.03 -3.08 5.54
N ILE A 129 -1.04 -2.28 5.51
CA ILE A 129 -1.68 -1.73 6.72
C ILE A 129 -2.13 -2.86 7.65
N ALA A 130 -2.81 -3.89 7.13
CA ALA A 130 -3.28 -5.02 7.95
C ALA A 130 -2.14 -5.77 8.65
N ILE A 131 -1.02 -6.02 7.96
CA ILE A 131 0.17 -6.66 8.53
C ILE A 131 0.83 -5.75 9.57
N GLY A 132 0.96 -4.45 9.28
CA GLY A 132 1.48 -3.48 10.22
C GLY A 132 0.66 -3.42 11.50
N ARG A 133 -0.67 -3.36 11.39
CA ARG A 133 -1.60 -3.40 12.53
C ARG A 133 -1.51 -4.71 13.29
N LEU A 134 -1.42 -5.86 12.63
CA LEU A 134 -1.22 -7.14 13.31
C LEU A 134 0.07 -7.19 14.14
N ARG A 135 1.10 -6.42 13.77
CA ARG A 135 2.32 -6.31 14.56
C ARG A 135 2.13 -5.42 15.80
N ILE A 136 1.47 -4.28 15.65
CA ILE A 136 1.51 -3.19 16.66
C ILE A 136 0.19 -2.88 17.37
N ASP A 137 -0.96 -3.34 16.88
CA ASP A 137 -2.30 -2.99 17.39
C ASP A 137 -2.98 -4.18 18.07
N ALA A 138 -3.20 -4.08 19.39
CA ALA A 138 -3.80 -5.14 20.19
C ALA A 138 -5.23 -5.47 19.74
N ARG A 139 -6.04 -4.45 19.42
CA ARG A 139 -7.43 -4.63 18.95
C ARG A 139 -7.49 -5.45 17.66
N THR A 140 -6.56 -5.21 16.73
CA THR A 140 -6.45 -5.97 15.49
C THR A 140 -6.05 -7.42 15.76
N LYS A 141 -5.13 -7.68 16.70
CA LYS A 141 -4.74 -9.04 17.11
C LYS A 141 -5.94 -9.81 17.67
N GLU A 142 -6.64 -9.23 18.65
CA GLU A 142 -7.85 -9.82 19.24
C GLU A 142 -8.94 -10.11 18.19
N TYR A 143 -9.15 -9.19 17.25
CA TYR A 143 -10.11 -9.39 16.17
C TYR A 143 -9.73 -10.59 15.29
N VAL A 144 -8.47 -10.73 14.91
CA VAL A 144 -8.01 -11.84 14.09
C VAL A 144 -8.08 -13.16 14.86
N ASP A 145 -7.67 -13.17 16.13
CA ASP A 145 -7.77 -14.37 16.98
C ASP A 145 -9.23 -14.82 17.12
N LYS A 146 -10.16 -13.88 17.32
CA LYS A 146 -11.60 -14.17 17.31
C LYS A 146 -12.08 -14.78 15.99
N ARG A 147 -11.54 -14.35 14.84
CA ARG A 147 -11.89 -14.97 13.54
C ARG A 147 -11.34 -16.38 13.42
N LEU A 148 -10.13 -16.62 13.91
CA LEU A 148 -9.52 -17.95 13.92
C LEU A 148 -10.32 -18.92 14.80
N THR A 149 -10.76 -18.49 15.99
CA THR A 149 -11.60 -19.33 16.88
C THR A 149 -12.98 -19.63 16.29
N GLN A 150 -13.48 -18.78 15.39
CA GLN A 150 -14.70 -19.00 14.61
C GLN A 150 -14.52 -19.97 13.42
N GLY A 151 -13.33 -20.57 13.28
CA GLY A 151 -13.04 -21.55 12.22
C GLY A 151 -12.59 -20.93 10.89
N HIS A 152 -12.31 -19.63 10.84
CA HIS A 152 -11.69 -19.03 9.65
C HIS A 152 -10.22 -19.42 9.54
N THR A 153 -9.77 -19.66 8.30
CA THR A 153 -8.34 -19.72 8.01
C THR A 153 -7.68 -18.35 8.22
N LYS A 154 -6.36 -18.33 8.42
CA LYS A 154 -5.59 -17.08 8.53
C LYS A 154 -5.81 -16.13 7.36
N LEU A 155 -5.92 -16.66 6.15
CA LEU A 155 -6.18 -15.85 4.94
C LEU A 155 -7.60 -15.27 4.92
N GLU A 156 -8.60 -16.01 5.41
CA GLU A 156 -9.96 -15.50 5.54
C GLU A 156 -10.06 -14.42 6.62
N ALA A 157 -9.46 -14.65 7.79
CA ALA A 157 -9.37 -13.66 8.86
C ALA A 157 -8.70 -12.35 8.37
N LEU A 158 -7.62 -12.47 7.59
CA LEU A 158 -6.94 -11.32 7.00
C LEU A 158 -7.79 -10.59 5.96
N ARG A 159 -8.58 -11.31 5.14
CA ARG A 159 -9.55 -10.67 4.21
C ARG A 159 -10.62 -9.89 4.98
N CYS A 160 -11.15 -10.46 6.06
CA CYS A 160 -12.10 -9.78 6.93
C CYS A 160 -11.48 -8.51 7.55
N LEU A 161 -10.21 -8.58 8.00
CA LEU A 161 -9.49 -7.43 8.52
C LEU A 161 -9.31 -6.34 7.45
N LYS A 162 -8.90 -6.69 6.23
CA LYS A 162 -8.78 -5.73 5.12
C LYS A 162 -10.09 -5.04 4.77
N ARG A 163 -11.22 -5.77 4.78
CA ARG A 163 -12.55 -5.19 4.58
C ARG A 163 -12.92 -4.20 5.69
N TYR A 164 -12.55 -4.52 6.93
CA TYR A 164 -12.74 -3.64 8.09
C TYR A 164 -11.89 -2.37 7.98
N ILE A 165 -10.61 -2.49 7.61
CA ILE A 165 -9.73 -1.33 7.38
C ILE A 165 -10.26 -0.45 6.24
N ALA A 166 -10.69 -1.04 5.12
CA ALA A 166 -11.28 -0.27 4.02
C ALA A 166 -12.51 0.53 4.45
N ARG A 167 -13.33 -0.03 5.35
CA ARG A 167 -14.46 0.70 5.95
C ARG A 167 -14.00 1.91 6.75
N GLU A 168 -13.00 1.73 7.62
CA GLU A 168 -12.46 2.85 8.42
C GLU A 168 -11.89 3.95 7.52
N VAL A 169 -11.09 3.57 6.52
CA VAL A 169 -10.53 4.50 5.53
C VAL A 169 -11.63 5.26 4.81
N TYR A 170 -12.70 4.59 4.37
CA TYR A 170 -13.82 5.25 3.69
C TYR A 170 -14.43 6.38 4.55
N TYR A 171 -14.66 6.14 5.84
CA TYR A 171 -15.25 7.16 6.71
C TYR A 171 -14.29 8.32 7.01
N ILE A 172 -12.97 8.06 7.08
CA ILE A 172 -11.95 9.11 7.18
C ILE A 172 -11.99 10.01 5.93
N LEU A 173 -11.96 9.40 4.74
CA LEU A 173 -12.00 10.12 3.47
C LEU A 173 -13.31 10.90 3.29
N LYS A 174 -14.45 10.29 3.61
CA LYS A 174 -15.76 10.95 3.54
C LYS A 174 -15.84 12.16 4.46
N LYS A 175 -15.34 12.06 5.69
CA LYS A 175 -15.28 13.18 6.65
C LYS A 175 -14.44 14.32 6.08
N ARG A 176 -13.26 14.01 5.52
CA ARG A 176 -12.37 15.01 4.91
C ARG A 176 -13.03 15.72 3.72
N ASN A 177 -13.65 14.97 2.81
CA ASN A 177 -14.36 15.55 1.65
C ASN A 177 -15.52 16.47 2.07
N ASN A 178 -16.30 16.07 3.08
CA ASN A 178 -17.37 16.92 3.60
C ASN A 178 -16.83 18.25 4.16
N LEU A 179 -15.69 18.22 4.85
CA LEU A 179 -15.05 19.43 5.38
C LEU A 179 -14.60 20.35 4.25
N ILE A 180 -13.92 19.80 3.22
CA ILE A 180 -13.47 20.57 2.05
C ILE A 180 -14.67 21.24 1.36
N ASN A 181 -15.74 20.49 1.10
CA ASN A 181 -16.93 21.02 0.41
C ASN A 181 -17.65 22.09 1.24
N SER A 182 -17.68 21.96 2.58
CA SER A 182 -18.29 22.99 3.44
C SER A 182 -17.55 24.33 3.41
N ILE A 183 -16.23 24.30 3.24
CA ILE A 183 -15.40 25.52 3.18
C ILE A 183 -15.59 26.21 1.82
N GLN A 184 -15.67 25.44 0.73
CA GLN A 184 -15.87 25.98 -0.62
C GLN A 184 -17.23 26.68 -0.81
N ILE A 185 -18.28 26.22 -0.12
CA ILE A 185 -19.61 26.85 -0.20
C ILE A 185 -19.64 28.20 0.56
N ALA A 186 -18.74 28.40 1.53
CA ALA A 186 -18.72 29.56 2.39
C ALA A 186 -17.77 30.69 1.93
N ALA A 187 -17.02 30.48 0.84
CA ALA A 187 -16.08 31.43 0.24
C ALA A 187 -16.66 32.04 -1.05
#